data_AF-A0A452U4W8-F1
#
_entry.id   AF-A0A452U4W8-F1
#
_cell.length_a   1.000
_cell.length_b   1.000
_cell.length_c   1.000
_cell.angle_alpha   90.00
_cell.angle_beta   90.00
_cell.angle_gamma   90.00
#
_symmetry.space_group_name_H-M   'P 1'
#
loop_
_entity.id
_entity.type
_entity.pdbx_description
1 polymer ?
#
loop_
_entity_poly.entity_id
_entity_poly.type
_entity_poly.pdbx_seq_one_letter_code
_entity_poly.pdbx_strand_id
1 'polypeptide(L)'
;INSYFLLFFLLDLSLAKRKFADSLNEFKFQCIGDAETDDEMCIARSLQEFATVLRNLEDERIRMIENASEVLITPLEKFRKEQIGAAKEAKKKYDKETEKYCGILEKHLNLSSKKKESQLQEADSQVDLVRQHFYEVSLEYVFKVQEVQERKMFEFVEPLLAFLQGLFTFYHHGYELAKDFSDFKTELTISIQNTRNRFEGTRSEVESLMKKMKENPLEHKTISPYTMEGYLYVQEKRHFGTSWVKHYCTYQRDSKQITMVPFDQKSGGKGGEDESVTLKSCTRRKTDSIEKRFCFDVEAVDRPGVITMQALSEEDRRLWMEAMDGREPVTAQLDSIGFSIIRKCIHAVETRGINEQGLYRIVGVNSRVQKLLSVLMDPKTASETETDICAEWEIKTITSALKTYLRMLPGPLMMYQFQRSFIKAAKLENQESRVSEIHSLVHRLPEKNRQMLQLLMNHLANVANNHKQNLMTVANLGVVFGPTLLRPQEETVAAIMDIKFQNIVIEILIENHEKIFNTVPDTPLTNAQLHLSRKKSSDSKPPSCSERPLRNVSPTEQRNSIINSSLESVVSSNANSILNSSSSLQPNMNSSDPDLDVLKPTRPNSLPRDLCCSFADRF
;
A
#
# COMPACT_ATOMS: atom_id res chain seq x y z
N ILE A 1 53.10 41.47 -0.82
CA ILE A 1 52.85 40.11 -1.36
C ILE A 1 51.72 39.42 -0.59
N ASN A 2 51.81 39.26 0.74
CA ASN A 2 50.76 38.58 1.53
C ASN A 2 49.38 39.25 1.47
N SER A 3 49.31 40.59 1.42
CA SER A 3 48.03 41.31 1.32
C SER A 3 47.28 41.08 0.00
N TYR A 4 48.01 40.96 -1.11
CA TYR A 4 47.44 40.61 -2.41
C TYR A 4 46.87 39.19 -2.42
N PHE A 5 47.57 38.26 -1.76
CA PHE A 5 47.15 36.86 -1.68
C PHE A 5 45.86 36.71 -0.87
N LEU A 6 45.73 37.45 0.24
CA LEU A 6 44.51 37.48 1.05
C LEU A 6 43.32 38.04 0.25
N LEU A 7 43.49 39.19 -0.42
CA LEU A 7 42.42 39.81 -1.22
C LEU A 7 41.99 38.92 -2.39
N PHE A 8 42.95 38.23 -3.02
CA PHE A 8 42.67 37.27 -4.08
C PHE A 8 41.77 36.12 -3.60
N PHE A 9 42.09 35.49 -2.46
CA PHE A 9 41.25 34.42 -1.91
C PHE A 9 39.87 34.89 -1.47
N LEU A 10 39.77 36.11 -0.92
CA LEU A 10 38.49 36.69 -0.56
C LEU A 10 37.62 36.95 -1.79
N LEU A 11 38.22 37.35 -2.91
CA LEU A 11 37.53 37.53 -4.18
C LEU A 11 37.03 36.19 -4.73
N ASP A 12 37.90 35.17 -4.78
CA ASP A 12 37.52 33.83 -5.24
C ASP A 12 36.38 33.24 -4.41
N LEU A 13 36.43 33.39 -3.08
CA LEU A 13 35.34 32.98 -2.20
C LEU A 13 34.02 33.69 -2.53
N SER A 14 34.09 35.00 -2.80
CA SER A 14 32.91 35.80 -3.13
C SER A 14 32.29 35.37 -4.46
N LEU A 15 33.13 35.14 -5.47
CA LEU A 15 32.70 34.63 -6.78
C LEU A 15 32.05 33.25 -6.67
N ALA A 16 32.63 32.34 -5.87
CA ALA A 16 32.07 31.01 -5.65
C ALA A 16 30.69 31.06 -4.99
N LYS A 17 30.53 31.91 -3.96
CA LYS A 17 29.24 32.09 -3.29
C LYS A 17 28.19 32.77 -4.17
N ARG A 18 28.58 33.71 -5.03
CA ARG A 18 27.66 34.32 -5.99
C ARG A 18 27.14 33.28 -6.99
N LYS A 19 28.02 32.44 -7.55
CA LYS A 19 27.60 31.31 -8.41
C LYS A 19 26.64 30.34 -7.71
N PHE A 20 26.86 30.08 -6.43
CA PHE A 20 25.93 29.26 -5.64
C PHE A 20 24.57 29.96 -5.49
N ALA A 21 24.55 31.26 -5.20
CA ALA A 21 23.31 32.04 -5.15
C ALA A 21 22.57 32.05 -6.51
N ASP A 22 23.29 32.18 -7.62
CA ASP A 22 22.69 32.10 -8.97
C ASP A 22 22.05 30.72 -9.20
N SER A 23 22.73 29.66 -8.77
CA SER A 23 22.20 28.28 -8.87
C SER A 23 20.91 28.10 -8.04
N LEU A 24 20.82 28.73 -6.87
CA LEU A 24 19.61 28.71 -6.04
C LEU A 24 18.47 29.52 -6.69
N ASN A 25 18.80 30.64 -7.33
CA ASN A 25 17.82 31.52 -7.97
C ASN A 25 17.20 30.91 -9.23
N GLU A 26 17.98 30.13 -9.97
CA GLU A 26 17.57 29.43 -11.20
C GLU A 26 16.99 28.03 -10.94
N PHE A 27 16.97 27.57 -9.70
CA PHE A 27 16.51 26.23 -9.35
C PHE A 27 15.03 26.03 -9.75
N LYS A 28 14.77 24.93 -10.46
CA LYS A 28 13.42 24.47 -10.81
C LYS A 28 13.32 22.97 -10.62
N PHE A 29 12.17 22.50 -10.15
CA PHE A 29 11.90 21.08 -10.07
C PHE A 29 11.74 20.50 -11.47
N GLN A 30 12.31 19.31 -11.71
CA GLN A 30 11.87 18.48 -12.82
C GLN A 30 10.51 17.89 -12.46
N CYS A 31 9.44 18.53 -12.93
CA CYS A 31 8.06 18.16 -12.60
C CYS A 31 7.77 16.71 -12.99
N ILE A 32 7.08 15.99 -12.10
CA ILE A 32 6.41 14.72 -12.44
C ILE A 32 4.95 15.06 -12.78
N GLY A 33 4.70 15.58 -13.98
CA GLY A 33 3.37 16.01 -14.43
C GLY A 33 3.41 17.17 -15.42
N ASP A 34 2.23 17.68 -15.80
CA ASP A 34 2.08 18.76 -16.79
C ASP A 34 2.22 20.18 -16.18
N ALA A 35 2.27 20.32 -14.85
CA ALA A 35 2.39 21.61 -14.15
C ALA A 35 3.11 21.48 -12.78
N GLU A 36 3.72 22.57 -12.31
CA GLU A 36 4.29 22.69 -10.96
C GLU A 36 3.19 22.70 -9.90
N THR A 37 3.46 22.06 -8.76
CA THR A 37 2.61 22.12 -7.57
C THR A 37 2.84 23.41 -6.78
N ASP A 38 1.84 23.84 -6.00
CA ASP A 38 1.97 25.00 -5.10
C ASP A 38 3.15 24.85 -4.13
N ASP A 39 3.44 23.62 -3.68
CA ASP A 39 4.55 23.30 -2.80
C ASP A 39 5.91 23.48 -3.52
N GLU A 40 6.04 23.00 -4.75
CA GLU A 40 7.26 23.18 -5.57
C GLU A 40 7.53 24.67 -5.84
N MET A 41 6.48 25.43 -6.15
CA MET A 41 6.58 26.90 -6.32
C MET A 41 7.01 27.59 -5.03
N CYS A 42 6.50 27.16 -3.87
CA CYS A 42 6.87 27.70 -2.56
C CYS A 42 8.34 27.41 -2.21
N ILE A 43 8.82 26.19 -2.48
CA ILE A 43 10.23 25.82 -2.28
C ILE A 43 11.13 26.65 -3.19
N ALA A 44 10.82 26.77 -4.49
CA ALA A 44 11.60 27.57 -5.42
C ALA A 44 11.69 29.04 -4.96
N ARG A 45 10.57 29.63 -4.52
CA ARG A 45 10.57 31.00 -3.95
C ARG A 45 11.45 31.10 -2.72
N SER A 46 11.45 30.09 -1.85
CA SER A 46 12.32 30.07 -0.66
C SER A 46 13.81 30.04 -1.02
N LEU A 47 14.18 29.32 -2.07
CA LEU A 47 15.56 29.30 -2.58
C LEU A 47 15.97 30.65 -3.17
N GLN A 48 15.05 31.36 -3.84
CA GLN A 48 15.28 32.72 -4.35
C GLN A 48 15.52 33.73 -3.23
N GLU A 49 14.82 33.61 -2.09
CA GLU A 49 15.08 34.44 -0.90
C GLU A 49 16.49 34.20 -0.34
N PHE A 50 16.90 32.93 -0.19
CA PHE A 50 18.28 32.61 0.22
C PHE A 50 19.33 33.16 -0.75
N ALA A 51 19.08 33.04 -2.06
CA ALA A 51 19.95 33.57 -3.10
C ALA A 51 20.12 35.08 -3.00
N THR A 52 19.04 35.80 -2.66
CA THR A 52 19.04 37.26 -2.54
C THR A 52 19.90 37.71 -1.36
N VAL A 53 19.76 37.08 -0.19
CA VAL A 53 20.59 37.39 0.98
C VAL A 53 22.06 37.11 0.71
N LEU A 54 22.38 35.98 0.08
CA LEU A 54 23.75 35.63 -0.29
C LEU A 54 24.37 36.62 -1.27
N ARG A 55 23.62 37.05 -2.29
CA ARG A 55 24.10 38.06 -3.25
C ARG A 55 24.39 39.39 -2.56
N ASN A 56 23.45 39.89 -1.76
CA ASN A 56 23.62 41.17 -1.05
C ASN A 56 24.86 41.15 -0.14
N LEU A 57 25.08 40.05 0.60
CA LEU A 57 26.26 39.92 1.46
C LEU A 57 27.57 39.93 0.66
N GLU A 58 27.59 39.24 -0.47
CA GLU A 58 28.80 39.15 -1.30
C GLU A 58 29.03 40.42 -2.13
N ASP A 59 28.00 41.19 -2.47
CA ASP A 59 28.14 42.53 -3.05
C ASP A 59 28.87 43.50 -2.09
N GLU A 60 28.59 43.43 -0.79
CA GLU A 60 29.31 44.20 0.22
C GLU A 60 30.77 43.72 0.39
N ARG A 61 31.01 42.41 0.33
CA ARG A 61 32.38 41.87 0.39
C ARG A 61 33.21 42.36 -0.80
N ILE A 62 32.67 42.31 -2.01
CA ILE A 62 33.40 42.75 -3.21
C ILE A 62 33.70 44.24 -3.13
N ARG A 63 32.74 45.08 -2.74
CA ARG A 63 32.99 46.51 -2.51
C ARG A 63 34.13 46.75 -1.52
N MET A 64 34.18 45.98 -0.42
CA MET A 64 35.29 46.06 0.54
C MET A 64 36.64 45.64 -0.08
N ILE A 65 36.66 44.57 -0.88
CA ILE A 65 37.88 44.08 -1.55
C ILE A 65 38.39 45.09 -2.58
N GLU A 66 37.50 45.62 -3.42
CA GLU A 66 37.83 46.62 -4.44
C GLU A 66 38.41 47.87 -3.80
N ASN A 67 37.78 48.35 -2.71
CA ASN A 67 38.25 49.50 -1.96
C ASN A 67 39.63 49.25 -1.29
N ALA A 68 39.92 48.02 -0.86
CA ALA A 68 41.19 47.68 -0.21
C ALA A 68 42.43 47.96 -1.08
N SER A 69 42.30 47.88 -2.40
CA SER A 69 43.38 48.23 -3.33
C SER A 69 43.76 49.72 -3.20
N GLU A 70 42.76 50.60 -3.10
CA GLU A 70 42.95 52.04 -3.03
C GLU A 70 43.34 52.51 -1.62
N VAL A 71 42.70 51.97 -0.58
CA VAL A 71 42.91 52.45 0.79
C VAL A 71 44.08 51.81 1.52
N LEU A 72 44.51 50.61 1.13
CA LEU A 72 45.57 49.86 1.81
C LEU A 72 46.78 49.63 0.90
N ILE A 73 46.56 48.99 -0.25
CA ILE A 73 47.65 48.49 -1.07
C ILE A 73 48.43 49.65 -1.70
N THR A 74 47.75 50.54 -2.41
CA THR A 74 48.38 51.65 -3.14
C THR A 74 49.18 52.58 -2.23
N PRO A 75 48.66 53.03 -1.07
CA PRO A 75 49.42 53.87 -0.13
C PRO A 75 50.67 53.18 0.42
N LEU A 76 50.57 51.90 0.79
CA LEU A 76 51.72 51.15 1.31
C LEU A 76 52.79 50.90 0.24
N GLU A 77 52.39 50.64 -1.00
CA GLU A 77 53.33 50.55 -2.12
C GLU A 77 54.03 51.89 -2.37
N LYS A 78 53.29 53.00 -2.32
CA LYS A 78 53.83 54.35 -2.48
C LYS A 78 54.84 54.67 -1.39
N PHE A 79 54.50 54.42 -0.13
CA PHE A 79 55.41 54.59 1.00
C PHE A 79 56.70 53.78 0.83
N ARG A 80 56.59 52.50 0.42
CA ARG A 80 57.75 51.65 0.17
C ARG A 80 58.64 52.19 -0.96
N LYS A 81 58.04 52.58 -2.09
CA LYS A 81 58.78 53.02 -3.28
C LYS A 81 59.40 54.40 -3.09
N GLU A 82 58.63 55.36 -2.58
CA GLU A 82 59.04 56.77 -2.51
C GLU A 82 59.83 57.09 -1.24
N GLN A 83 59.34 56.68 -0.06
CA GLN A 83 59.95 57.06 1.21
C GLN A 83 61.14 56.15 1.54
N ILE A 84 60.91 54.83 1.60
CA ILE A 84 61.98 53.86 1.89
C ILE A 84 63.01 53.84 0.74
N GLY A 85 62.56 53.93 -0.51
CA GLY A 85 63.44 54.02 -1.68
C GLY A 85 64.38 55.22 -1.63
N ALA A 86 63.87 56.42 -1.32
CA ALA A 86 64.70 57.62 -1.20
C ALA A 86 65.73 57.50 -0.07
N ALA A 87 65.37 56.92 1.08
CA ALA A 87 66.31 56.69 2.17
C ALA A 87 67.40 55.66 1.80
N LYS A 88 67.06 54.61 1.05
CA LYS A 88 68.04 53.62 0.53
C LYS A 88 69.04 54.26 -0.44
N GLU A 89 68.58 55.13 -1.34
CA GLU A 89 69.47 55.85 -2.26
C GLU A 89 70.36 56.86 -1.52
N ALA A 90 69.83 57.59 -0.54
CA ALA A 90 70.61 58.49 0.31
C ALA A 90 71.69 57.73 1.10
N LYS A 91 71.37 56.54 1.63
CA LYS A 91 72.34 55.65 2.28
C LYS A 91 73.47 55.25 1.33
N LYS A 92 73.15 54.84 0.10
CA LYS A 92 74.14 54.43 -0.89
C LYS A 92 75.08 55.58 -1.26
N LYS A 93 74.55 56.80 -1.39
CA LYS A 93 75.33 58.02 -1.62
C LYS A 93 76.25 58.32 -0.42
N TYR A 94 75.73 58.21 0.80
CA TYR A 94 76.49 58.36 2.04
C TYR A 94 77.64 57.34 2.15
N ASP A 95 77.34 56.05 1.95
CA ASP A 95 78.34 54.98 2.03
C ASP A 95 79.49 55.23 1.02
N LYS A 96 79.14 55.63 -0.22
CA LYS A 96 80.12 55.97 -1.27
C LYS A 96 81.01 57.17 -0.92
N GLU A 97 80.42 58.28 -0.48
CA GLU A 97 81.21 59.47 -0.13
C GLU A 97 82.00 59.26 1.18
N THR A 98 81.55 58.37 2.07
CA THR A 98 82.32 57.94 3.24
C THR A 98 83.63 57.26 2.83
N GLU A 99 83.56 56.27 1.92
CA GLU A 99 84.76 55.57 1.42
C GLU A 99 85.75 56.54 0.76
N LYS A 100 85.24 57.48 -0.04
CA LYS A 100 86.05 58.50 -0.72
C LYS A 100 86.71 59.47 0.26
N TYR A 101 85.97 59.95 1.27
CA TYR A 101 86.52 60.81 2.31
C TYR A 101 87.63 60.11 3.10
N CYS A 102 87.36 58.91 3.60
CA CYS A 102 88.35 58.11 4.32
C CYS A 102 89.60 57.85 3.48
N GLY A 103 89.44 57.47 2.20
CA GLY A 103 90.57 57.19 1.31
C GLY A 103 91.41 58.41 0.96
N ILE A 104 90.82 59.60 0.85
CA ILE A 104 91.56 60.85 0.62
C ILE A 104 92.26 61.31 1.91
N LEU A 105 91.60 61.19 3.05
CA LEU A 105 92.17 61.51 4.36
C LEU A 105 93.40 60.63 4.67
N GLU A 106 93.33 59.33 4.40
CA GLU A 106 94.47 58.43 4.59
C GLU A 106 95.66 58.80 3.69
N LYS A 107 95.41 59.18 2.43
CA LYS A 107 96.47 59.66 1.53
C LYS A 107 97.10 60.96 2.02
N HIS A 108 96.29 61.88 2.56
CA HIS A 108 96.75 63.14 3.14
C HIS A 108 97.64 62.90 4.36
N LEU A 109 97.21 62.04 5.30
CA LEU A 109 97.97 61.71 6.51
C LEU A 109 99.31 61.02 6.21
N ASN A 110 99.40 60.28 5.10
CA ASN A 110 100.62 59.61 4.65
C ASN A 110 101.56 60.52 3.82
N LEU A 111 101.19 61.78 3.60
CA LEU A 111 102.02 62.71 2.82
C LEU A 111 103.26 63.16 3.62
N SER A 112 104.44 63.05 3.02
CA SER A 112 105.69 63.43 3.70
C SER A 112 105.76 64.93 3.95
N SER A 113 106.12 65.31 5.18
CA SER A 113 106.39 66.70 5.58
C SER A 113 107.54 67.38 4.82
N LYS A 114 108.30 66.63 4.00
CA LYS A 114 109.37 67.17 3.13
C LYS A 114 108.88 67.63 1.76
N LYS A 115 107.58 67.52 1.46
CA LYS A 115 106.98 68.01 0.20
C LYS A 115 106.99 69.53 0.15
N LYS A 116 106.84 70.10 -1.05
CA LYS A 116 106.75 71.56 -1.22
C LYS A 116 105.49 72.07 -0.53
N GLU A 117 105.59 73.21 0.14
CA GLU A 117 104.47 73.87 0.84
C GLU A 117 103.20 73.99 -0.02
N SER A 118 103.36 74.34 -1.30
CA SER A 118 102.23 74.43 -2.25
C SER A 118 101.49 73.10 -2.44
N GLN A 119 102.19 71.96 -2.36
CA GLN A 119 101.58 70.62 -2.48
C GLN A 119 100.89 70.18 -1.18
N LEU A 120 101.39 70.64 -0.03
CA LEU A 120 100.73 70.40 1.27
C LEU A 120 99.41 71.19 1.33
N GLN A 121 99.44 72.48 0.95
CA GLN A 121 98.24 73.33 0.89
C GLN A 121 97.18 72.83 -0.10
N GLU A 122 97.60 72.28 -1.24
CA GLU A 122 96.68 71.66 -2.20
C GLU A 122 96.00 70.41 -1.61
N ALA A 123 96.76 69.58 -0.89
CA ALA A 123 96.23 68.40 -0.22
C ALA A 123 95.28 68.77 0.94
N ASP A 124 95.61 69.81 1.72
CA ASP A 124 94.72 70.36 2.76
C ASP A 124 93.39 70.84 2.17
N SER A 125 93.46 71.62 1.10
CA SER A 125 92.28 72.14 0.39
C SER A 125 91.41 71.01 -0.17
N GLN A 126 92.03 69.93 -0.67
CA GLN A 126 91.33 68.76 -1.18
C GLN A 126 90.59 67.99 -0.06
N VAL A 127 91.23 67.81 1.10
CA VAL A 127 90.59 67.18 2.27
C VAL A 127 89.43 68.04 2.76
N ASP A 128 89.61 69.35 2.86
CA ASP A 128 88.56 70.26 3.31
C ASP A 128 87.33 70.23 2.39
N LEU A 129 87.53 70.21 1.07
CA LEU A 129 86.45 70.13 0.09
C LEU A 129 85.68 68.81 0.18
N VAL A 130 86.38 67.69 0.30
CA VAL A 130 85.72 66.36 0.42
C VAL A 130 85.05 66.21 1.79
N ARG A 131 85.63 66.77 2.85
CA ARG A 131 85.03 66.80 4.19
C ARG A 131 83.70 67.55 4.19
N GLN A 132 83.65 68.73 3.56
CA GLN A 132 82.43 69.51 3.45
C GLN A 132 81.33 68.72 2.72
N HIS A 133 81.67 68.12 1.57
CA HIS A 133 80.72 67.32 0.82
C HIS A 133 80.24 66.07 1.59
N PHE A 134 81.15 65.40 2.31
CA PHE A 134 80.81 64.27 3.18
C PHE A 134 79.79 64.68 4.26
N TYR A 135 79.97 65.85 4.90
CA TYR A 135 79.01 66.34 5.89
C TYR A 135 77.64 66.67 5.29
N GLU A 136 77.60 67.29 4.11
CA GLU A 136 76.34 67.57 3.41
C GLU A 136 75.56 66.28 3.13
N VAL A 137 76.22 65.25 2.57
CA VAL A 137 75.59 63.95 2.28
C VAL A 137 75.20 63.21 3.56
N SER A 138 76.00 63.32 4.62
CA SER A 138 75.70 62.73 5.94
C SER A 138 74.42 63.31 6.53
N LEU A 139 74.27 64.64 6.48
CA LEU A 139 73.07 65.33 6.97
C LEU A 139 71.85 64.99 6.11
N GLU A 140 72.00 64.91 4.79
CA GLU A 140 70.94 64.47 3.87
C GLU A 140 70.45 63.05 4.21
N TYR A 141 71.36 62.12 4.46
CA TYR A 141 71.02 60.75 4.87
C TYR A 141 70.29 60.72 6.22
N VAL A 142 70.82 61.39 7.25
CA VAL A 142 70.18 61.46 8.57
C VAL A 142 68.78 62.07 8.48
N PHE A 143 68.62 63.14 7.69
CA PHE A 143 67.33 63.76 7.44
C PHE A 143 66.34 62.78 6.80
N LYS A 144 66.76 62.02 5.77
CA LYS A 144 65.91 61.03 5.12
C LYS A 144 65.53 59.87 6.05
N VAL A 145 66.43 59.42 6.91
CA VAL A 145 66.11 58.43 7.95
C VAL A 145 65.04 58.97 8.89
N GLN A 146 65.21 60.20 9.39
CA GLN A 146 64.23 60.83 10.28
C GLN A 146 62.87 61.03 9.58
N GLU A 147 62.86 61.44 8.31
CA GLU A 147 61.65 61.59 7.52
C GLU A 147 60.86 60.28 7.43
N VAL A 148 61.52 59.15 7.15
CA VAL A 148 60.87 57.83 7.14
C VAL A 148 60.34 57.45 8.53
N GLN A 149 61.08 57.74 9.59
CA GLN A 149 60.66 57.43 10.97
C GLN A 149 59.41 58.20 11.40
N GLU A 150 59.27 59.45 10.99
CA GLU A 150 58.09 60.25 11.30
C GLU A 150 56.93 59.88 10.38
N ARG A 151 57.18 59.73 9.06
CA ARG A 151 56.13 59.38 8.08
C ARG A 151 55.49 58.02 8.30
N LYS A 152 56.25 57.01 8.75
CA LYS A 152 55.68 55.68 9.04
C LYS A 152 54.56 55.75 10.07
N MET A 153 54.56 56.74 10.96
CA MET A 153 53.56 56.82 12.05
C MET A 153 52.17 57.17 11.53
N PHE A 154 52.06 57.77 10.34
CA PHE A 154 50.77 58.12 9.73
C PHE A 154 50.58 57.48 8.34
N GLU A 155 51.55 57.56 7.43
CA GLU A 155 51.40 56.99 6.07
C GLU A 155 51.30 55.45 6.05
N PHE A 156 51.70 54.78 7.14
CA PHE A 156 51.51 53.34 7.30
C PHE A 156 50.26 52.99 8.13
N VAL A 157 49.97 53.79 9.16
CA VAL A 157 48.91 53.49 10.14
C VAL A 157 47.53 53.89 9.59
N GLU A 158 47.41 55.01 8.90
CA GLU A 158 46.14 55.47 8.32
C GLU A 158 45.54 54.47 7.31
N PRO A 159 46.31 53.92 6.34
CA PRO A 159 45.82 52.87 5.44
C PRO A 159 45.28 51.62 6.16
N LEU A 160 45.96 51.19 7.23
CA LEU A 160 45.54 50.04 8.03
C LEU A 160 44.24 50.32 8.78
N LEU A 161 44.13 51.52 9.36
CA LEU A 161 42.92 51.94 10.06
C LEU A 161 41.73 52.04 9.11
N ALA A 162 41.91 52.62 7.92
CA ALA A 162 40.87 52.71 6.89
C ALA A 162 40.40 51.32 6.42
N PHE A 163 41.32 50.38 6.23
CA PHE A 163 40.97 49.00 5.88
C PHE A 163 40.18 48.29 7.00
N LEU A 164 40.60 48.44 8.27
CA LEU A 164 39.88 47.90 9.41
C LEU A 164 38.46 48.46 9.53
N GLN A 165 38.29 49.76 9.25
CA GLN A 165 36.97 50.37 9.20
C GLN A 165 36.09 49.74 8.11
N GLY A 166 36.64 49.52 6.91
CA GLY A 166 35.94 48.82 5.83
C GLY A 166 35.53 47.39 6.21
N LEU A 167 36.41 46.65 6.91
CA LEU A 167 36.09 45.32 7.45
C LEU A 167 34.92 45.38 8.44
N PHE A 168 34.93 46.31 9.38
CA PHE A 168 33.84 46.45 10.35
C PHE A 168 32.53 46.86 9.70
N THR A 169 32.58 47.73 8.68
CA THR A 169 31.39 48.08 7.89
C THR A 169 30.81 46.86 7.17
N PHE A 170 31.66 45.99 6.59
CA PHE A 170 31.21 44.74 5.99
C PHE A 170 30.52 43.82 7.01
N TYR A 171 31.12 43.58 8.17
CA TYR A 171 30.51 42.74 9.21
C TYR A 171 29.20 43.32 9.75
N HIS A 172 29.12 44.65 9.88
CA HIS A 172 27.90 45.32 10.29
C HIS A 172 26.77 45.13 9.27
N HIS A 173 27.06 45.28 7.96
CA HIS A 173 26.07 45.00 6.92
C HIS A 173 25.63 43.54 6.94
N GLY A 174 26.55 42.60 7.16
CA GLY A 174 26.20 41.18 7.31
C GLY A 174 25.28 40.90 8.50
N TYR A 175 25.46 41.63 9.61
CA TYR A 175 24.58 41.55 10.76
C TYR A 175 23.17 42.08 10.47
N GLU A 176 23.06 43.27 9.86
CA GLU A 176 21.75 43.85 9.51
C GLU A 176 21.01 42.97 8.47
N LEU A 177 21.70 42.44 7.45
CA LEU A 177 21.11 41.49 6.50
C LEU A 177 20.58 40.22 7.20
N ALA A 178 21.32 39.68 8.16
CA ALA A 178 20.89 38.49 8.90
C ALA A 178 19.67 38.77 9.80
N LYS A 179 19.59 39.99 10.35
CA LYS A 179 18.48 40.46 11.15
C LYS A 179 17.23 40.66 10.30
N ASP A 180 17.33 41.30 9.13
CA ASP A 180 16.21 41.48 8.20
C ASP A 180 15.68 40.12 7.69
N PHE A 181 16.57 39.14 7.54
CA PHE A 181 16.22 37.78 7.13
C PHE A 181 15.55 36.94 8.24
N SER A 182 15.59 37.38 9.50
CA SER A 182 15.20 36.57 10.66
C SER A 182 13.71 36.22 10.70
N ASP A 183 12.84 37.12 10.24
CA ASP A 183 11.40 36.91 10.19
C ASP A 183 11.05 35.79 9.19
N PHE A 184 11.55 35.91 7.96
CA PHE A 184 11.39 34.88 6.93
C PHE A 184 11.94 33.52 7.37
N LYS A 185 13.13 33.49 7.98
CA LYS A 185 13.72 32.26 8.54
C LYS A 185 12.79 31.61 9.56
N THR A 186 12.19 32.40 10.44
CA THR A 186 11.29 31.91 11.49
C THR A 186 10.02 31.33 10.88
N GLU A 187 9.38 32.04 9.96
CA GLU A 187 8.20 31.58 9.24
C GLU A 187 8.46 30.28 8.48
N LEU A 188 9.57 30.22 7.73
CA LEU A 188 9.97 29.03 6.98
C LEU A 188 10.23 27.84 7.91
N THR A 189 10.84 28.07 9.07
CA THR A 189 11.08 27.00 10.07
C THR A 189 9.77 26.42 10.59
N ILE A 190 8.78 27.28 10.90
CA ILE A 190 7.45 26.86 11.34
C ILE A 190 6.75 26.06 10.22
N SER A 191 6.81 26.57 8.98
CA SER A 191 6.22 25.90 7.82
C SER A 191 6.80 24.49 7.61
N ILE A 192 8.13 24.34 7.64
CA ILE A 192 8.80 23.04 7.52
C ILE A 192 8.35 22.08 8.62
N GLN A 193 8.24 22.55 9.87
CA GLN A 193 7.83 21.70 10.97
C GLN A 193 6.36 21.27 10.83
N ASN A 194 5.47 22.16 10.39
CA ASN A 194 4.08 21.84 10.12
C ASN A 194 3.96 20.79 9.01
N THR A 195 4.73 20.92 7.93
CA THR A 195 4.76 19.94 6.83
C THR A 195 5.26 18.58 7.31
N ARG A 196 6.31 18.53 8.14
CA ARG A 196 6.79 17.28 8.77
C ARG A 196 5.69 16.62 9.62
N ASN A 197 5.03 17.38 10.47
CA ASN A 197 3.96 16.87 11.34
C ASN A 197 2.78 16.32 10.52
N ARG A 198 2.37 17.04 9.45
CA ARG A 198 1.30 16.57 8.54
C ARG A 198 1.69 15.26 7.86
N PHE A 199 2.91 15.18 7.33
CA PHE A 199 3.42 13.97 6.70
C PHE A 199 3.43 12.78 7.67
N GLU A 200 3.93 12.96 8.89
CA GLU A 200 3.95 11.89 9.91
C GLU A 200 2.54 11.43 10.28
N GLY A 201 1.59 12.36 10.41
CA GLY A 201 0.18 12.07 10.63
C GLY A 201 -0.43 11.23 9.50
N THR A 202 -0.33 11.71 8.26
CA THR A 202 -0.85 10.99 7.08
C THR A 202 -0.18 9.63 6.91
N ARG A 203 1.15 9.54 7.10
CA ARG A 203 1.89 8.27 7.04
C ARG A 203 1.36 7.26 8.05
N SER A 204 1.15 7.69 9.30
CA SER A 204 0.60 6.84 10.37
C SER A 204 -0.81 6.34 10.05
N GLU A 205 -1.67 7.23 9.54
CA GLU A 205 -3.02 6.87 9.10
C GLU A 205 -3.01 5.85 7.95
N VAL A 206 -2.16 6.07 6.94
CA VAL A 206 -1.98 5.16 5.81
C VAL A 206 -1.42 3.81 6.27
N GLU A 207 -0.45 3.79 7.17
CA GLU A 207 0.08 2.54 7.74
C GLU A 207 -1.00 1.77 8.53
N SER A 208 -1.82 2.49 9.30
CA SER A 208 -2.96 1.92 10.03
C SER A 208 -4.01 1.35 9.08
N LEU A 209 -4.37 2.09 8.02
CA LEU A 209 -5.30 1.63 6.99
C LEU A 209 -4.75 0.39 6.25
N MET A 210 -3.48 0.42 5.85
CA MET A 210 -2.81 -0.70 5.19
C MET A 210 -2.83 -1.94 6.09
N LYS A 211 -2.56 -1.78 7.38
CA LYS A 211 -2.60 -2.90 8.34
C LYS A 211 -4.02 -3.47 8.45
N LYS A 212 -5.04 -2.62 8.61
CA LYS A 212 -6.45 -3.03 8.65
C LYS A 212 -6.86 -3.79 7.37
N MET A 213 -6.47 -3.30 6.20
CA MET A 213 -6.76 -3.95 4.92
C MET A 213 -6.07 -5.31 4.78
N LYS A 214 -4.87 -5.48 5.34
CA LYS A 214 -4.14 -6.77 5.32
C LYS A 214 -4.71 -7.78 6.30
N GLU A 215 -5.13 -7.35 7.49
CA GLU A 215 -5.63 -8.23 8.54
C GLU A 215 -7.05 -8.75 8.24
N ASN A 216 -7.95 -7.89 7.74
CA ASN A 216 -9.32 -8.26 7.38
C ASN A 216 -9.70 -7.80 5.95
N PRO A 217 -9.24 -8.51 4.89
CA PRO A 217 -9.56 -8.15 3.50
C PRO A 217 -11.06 -8.22 3.18
N LEU A 218 -11.81 -9.03 3.93
CA LEU A 218 -13.23 -9.31 3.70
C LEU A 218 -14.18 -8.31 4.38
N GLU A 219 -13.79 -7.67 5.50
CA GLU A 219 -14.64 -6.67 6.19
C GLU A 219 -14.84 -5.39 5.37
N HIS A 220 -13.85 -5.07 4.53
CA HIS A 220 -13.90 -3.89 3.64
C HIS A 220 -14.61 -4.16 2.31
N LYS A 221 -15.10 -5.39 2.06
CA LYS A 221 -16.06 -5.70 0.99
C LYS A 221 -17.49 -5.33 1.41
N THR A 222 -17.68 -4.31 2.24
CA THR A 222 -18.99 -3.85 2.64
C THR A 222 -19.72 -3.36 1.40
N ILE A 223 -20.83 -4.00 1.03
CA ILE A 223 -21.70 -3.54 -0.05
C ILE A 223 -22.12 -2.11 0.30
N SER A 224 -21.81 -1.15 -0.57
CA SER A 224 -22.43 0.18 -0.45
C SER A 224 -23.95 -0.01 -0.53
N PRO A 225 -24.74 0.51 0.42
CA PRO A 225 -26.18 0.28 0.44
C PRO A 225 -26.93 0.80 -0.79
N TYR A 226 -26.25 1.63 -1.60
CA TYR A 226 -26.81 2.29 -2.78
C TYR A 226 -26.22 1.75 -4.09
N THR A 227 -24.97 1.27 -4.07
CA THR A 227 -24.22 0.92 -5.27
C THR A 227 -23.42 -0.38 -5.11
N MET A 228 -23.37 -1.17 -6.16
CA MET A 228 -22.49 -2.35 -6.24
C MET A 228 -21.62 -2.22 -7.48
N GLU A 229 -20.30 -2.39 -7.33
CA GLU A 229 -19.37 -2.30 -8.44
C GLU A 229 -18.34 -3.43 -8.39
N GLY A 230 -17.85 -3.82 -9.57
CA GLY A 230 -16.84 -4.86 -9.68
C GLY A 230 -16.85 -5.54 -11.03
N TYR A 231 -15.94 -6.50 -11.20
CA TYR A 231 -15.81 -7.22 -12.45
C TYR A 231 -16.79 -8.39 -12.55
N LEU A 232 -17.49 -8.47 -13.66
CA LEU A 232 -18.32 -9.62 -14.05
C LEU A 232 -17.91 -10.09 -15.45
N TYR A 233 -18.07 -11.39 -15.70
CA TYR A 233 -17.99 -11.92 -17.05
C TYR A 233 -19.39 -12.04 -17.62
N VAL A 234 -19.62 -11.43 -18.78
CA VAL A 234 -20.92 -11.46 -19.48
C VAL A 234 -20.82 -12.44 -20.65
N GLN A 235 -21.81 -13.30 -20.80
CA GLN A 235 -21.89 -14.24 -21.91
C GLN A 235 -22.43 -13.52 -23.16
N GLU A 236 -21.59 -13.41 -24.18
CA GLU A 236 -21.94 -12.82 -25.47
C GLU A 236 -22.09 -13.91 -26.54
N LYS A 237 -23.04 -13.71 -27.46
CA LYS A 237 -23.19 -14.56 -28.65
C LYS A 237 -22.31 -14.00 -29.77
N ARG A 238 -21.42 -14.83 -30.31
CA ARG A 238 -20.59 -14.55 -31.50
C ARG A 238 -20.99 -15.47 -32.64
N HIS A 239 -20.49 -15.14 -33.84
CA HIS A 239 -20.74 -15.91 -35.08
C HIS A 239 -20.38 -17.41 -34.98
N PHE A 240 -19.43 -17.77 -34.09
CA PHE A 240 -18.97 -19.15 -33.87
C PHE A 240 -19.14 -19.62 -32.41
N GLY A 241 -20.28 -19.33 -31.79
CA GLY A 241 -20.63 -19.80 -30.45
C GLY A 241 -20.68 -18.70 -29.40
N THR A 242 -20.56 -19.06 -28.12
CA THR A 242 -20.62 -18.09 -27.01
C THR A 242 -19.23 -17.78 -26.47
N SER A 243 -18.97 -16.50 -26.22
CA SER A 243 -17.75 -16.02 -25.55
C SER A 243 -18.08 -15.37 -24.22
N TRP A 244 -17.13 -15.37 -23.30
CA TRP A 244 -17.24 -14.64 -22.04
C TRP A 244 -16.34 -13.41 -22.09
N VAL A 245 -16.92 -12.23 -21.90
CA VAL A 245 -16.19 -10.96 -21.95
C VAL A 245 -16.23 -10.31 -20.58
N LYS A 246 -15.06 -9.89 -20.12
CA LYS A 246 -14.90 -9.23 -18.82
C LYS A 246 -15.40 -7.79 -18.93
N HIS A 247 -16.33 -7.43 -18.07
CA HIS A 247 -16.85 -6.09 -17.93
C HIS A 247 -16.58 -5.58 -16.52
N TYR A 248 -16.34 -4.28 -16.39
CA TYR A 248 -16.48 -3.58 -15.13
C TYR A 248 -17.93 -3.11 -15.03
N CYS A 249 -18.65 -3.63 -14.04
CA CYS A 249 -20.07 -3.39 -13.90
C CYS A 249 -20.33 -2.47 -12.70
N THR A 250 -21.25 -1.54 -12.85
CA THR A 250 -21.73 -0.66 -11.79
C THR A 250 -23.25 -0.74 -11.75
N TYR A 251 -23.81 -1.13 -10.61
CA TYR A 251 -25.24 -1.21 -10.37
C TYR A 251 -25.67 -0.14 -9.37
N GLN A 252 -26.75 0.56 -9.70
CA GLN A 252 -27.40 1.54 -8.85
C GLN A 252 -28.77 1.03 -8.41
N ARG A 253 -28.99 0.92 -7.10
CA ARG A 253 -30.20 0.31 -6.53
C ARG A 253 -31.46 1.13 -6.79
N ASP A 254 -31.39 2.46 -6.66
CA ASP A 254 -32.55 3.36 -6.78
C ASP A 254 -33.15 3.37 -8.20
N SER A 255 -32.27 3.40 -9.21
CA SER A 255 -32.65 3.36 -10.63
C SER A 255 -32.80 1.94 -11.17
N LYS A 256 -32.38 0.92 -10.41
CA LYS A 256 -32.23 -0.48 -10.85
C LYS A 256 -31.41 -0.60 -12.14
N GLN A 257 -30.48 0.31 -12.38
CA GLN A 257 -29.69 0.35 -13.61
C GLN A 257 -28.35 -0.34 -13.39
N ILE A 258 -27.96 -1.21 -14.33
CA ILE A 258 -26.60 -1.76 -14.39
C ILE A 258 -25.91 -1.24 -15.65
N THR A 259 -24.76 -0.61 -15.45
CA THR A 259 -23.84 -0.18 -16.50
C THR A 259 -22.68 -1.17 -16.61
N MET A 260 -22.32 -1.56 -17.82
CA MET A 260 -21.31 -2.55 -18.15
C MET A 260 -20.31 -1.93 -19.11
N VAL A 261 -19.07 -1.79 -18.67
CA VAL A 261 -17.98 -1.23 -19.48
C VAL A 261 -17.02 -2.37 -19.84
N PRO A 262 -16.80 -2.69 -21.13
CA PRO A 262 -15.90 -3.77 -21.50
C PRO A 262 -14.47 -3.43 -21.06
N PHE A 263 -13.80 -4.43 -20.48
CA PHE A 263 -12.45 -4.27 -19.96
C PHE A 263 -11.41 -4.76 -20.99
N ASP A 264 -10.66 -3.83 -21.58
CA ASP A 264 -9.48 -4.15 -22.40
C ASP A 264 -8.19 -4.08 -21.56
N GLN A 265 -7.47 -5.20 -21.55
CA GLN A 265 -6.22 -5.36 -20.81
C GLN A 265 -5.03 -4.63 -21.46
N LYS A 266 -5.12 -4.28 -22.76
CA LYS A 266 -4.07 -3.54 -23.46
C LYS A 266 -4.17 -2.01 -23.30
N SER A 267 -5.37 -1.47 -23.09
CA SER A 267 -5.62 -0.03 -22.98
C SER A 267 -5.63 0.51 -21.55
N GLY A 268 -5.37 -0.32 -20.54
CA GLY A 268 -5.41 0.13 -19.14
C GLY A 268 -6.81 0.33 -18.57
N GLY A 269 -7.85 -0.28 -19.17
CA GLY A 269 -9.14 -0.47 -18.50
C GLY A 269 -10.34 0.31 -19.03
N LYS A 270 -10.25 0.98 -20.18
CA LYS A 270 -11.44 1.44 -20.92
C LYS A 270 -11.32 1.05 -22.39
N GLY A 271 -12.22 0.21 -22.87
CA GLY A 271 -12.32 -0.13 -24.28
C GLY A 271 -13.74 -0.55 -24.62
N GLY A 272 -14.41 0.21 -25.50
CA GLY A 272 -15.78 -0.08 -25.95
C GLY A 272 -16.81 0.97 -25.53
N GLU A 273 -18.03 0.83 -26.03
CA GLU A 273 -19.19 1.64 -25.63
C GLU A 273 -19.77 1.12 -24.33
N ASP A 274 -20.21 2.03 -23.46
CA ASP A 274 -20.86 1.70 -22.20
C ASP A 274 -22.27 1.17 -22.48
N GLU A 275 -22.53 -0.10 -22.14
CA GLU A 275 -23.88 -0.67 -22.23
C GLU A 275 -24.59 -0.51 -20.88
N SER A 276 -25.77 0.12 -20.86
CA SER A 276 -26.59 0.26 -19.64
C SER A 276 -27.97 -0.35 -19.85
N VAL A 277 -28.44 -1.14 -18.88
CA VAL A 277 -29.76 -1.77 -18.91
C VAL A 277 -30.50 -1.61 -17.59
N THR A 278 -31.84 -1.55 -17.64
CA THR A 278 -32.69 -1.49 -16.45
C THR A 278 -33.09 -2.89 -16.03
N LEU A 279 -32.74 -3.27 -14.80
CA LEU A 279 -32.99 -4.59 -14.24
C LEU A 279 -34.48 -4.85 -14.03
N LYS A 280 -34.98 -5.91 -14.66
CA LYS A 280 -36.33 -6.46 -14.44
C LYS A 280 -36.32 -7.55 -13.38
N SER A 281 -35.42 -8.53 -13.52
CA SER A 281 -35.28 -9.63 -12.58
C SER A 281 -33.87 -10.20 -12.57
N CYS A 282 -33.46 -10.76 -11.44
CA CYS A 282 -32.18 -11.44 -11.27
C CYS A 282 -32.43 -12.82 -10.67
N THR A 283 -31.92 -13.88 -11.30
CA THR A 283 -32.16 -15.26 -10.85
C THR A 283 -30.86 -16.06 -10.88
N ARG A 284 -30.60 -16.84 -9.82
CA ARG A 284 -29.44 -17.73 -9.80
C ARG A 284 -29.65 -18.84 -10.83
N ARG A 285 -28.65 -19.05 -11.70
CA ARG A 285 -28.67 -20.14 -12.68
C ARG A 285 -28.38 -21.47 -11.98
N LYS A 286 -29.09 -22.54 -12.39
CA LYS A 286 -28.88 -23.88 -11.81
C LYS A 286 -27.51 -24.43 -12.21
N THR A 287 -26.84 -25.13 -11.31
CA THR A 287 -25.46 -25.62 -11.51
C THR A 287 -25.35 -26.66 -12.63
N ASP A 288 -26.42 -27.41 -12.90
CA ASP A 288 -26.51 -28.39 -13.97
C ASP A 288 -26.83 -27.78 -15.35
N SER A 289 -27.26 -26.50 -15.40
CA SER A 289 -27.67 -25.85 -16.65
C SER A 289 -26.54 -25.08 -17.36
N ILE A 290 -25.35 -24.98 -16.74
CA ILE A 290 -24.17 -24.30 -17.33
C ILE A 290 -22.88 -24.84 -16.72
N GLU A 291 -21.83 -25.03 -17.54
CA GLU A 291 -20.53 -25.55 -17.06
C GLU A 291 -19.74 -24.55 -16.20
N LYS A 292 -20.07 -23.26 -16.26
CA LYS A 292 -19.37 -22.20 -15.53
C LYS A 292 -19.90 -22.03 -14.11
N ARG A 293 -19.00 -21.80 -13.17
CA ARG A 293 -19.32 -21.56 -11.75
C ARG A 293 -19.77 -20.12 -11.53
N PHE A 294 -20.58 -19.92 -10.48
CA PHE A 294 -21.01 -18.62 -9.97
C PHE A 294 -21.87 -17.80 -10.93
N CYS A 295 -22.66 -18.48 -11.78
CA CYS A 295 -23.48 -17.83 -12.78
C CYS A 295 -24.87 -17.43 -12.25
N PHE A 296 -25.34 -16.31 -12.76
CA PHE A 296 -26.70 -15.81 -12.55
C PHE A 296 -27.19 -15.12 -13.82
N ASP A 297 -28.51 -14.99 -13.91
CA ASP A 297 -29.21 -14.47 -15.06
C ASP A 297 -29.90 -13.17 -14.71
N VAL A 298 -29.67 -12.17 -15.56
CA VAL A 298 -30.25 -10.84 -15.48
C VAL A 298 -31.20 -10.66 -16.66
N GLU A 299 -32.46 -10.36 -16.36
CA GLU A 299 -33.43 -9.90 -17.35
C GLU A 299 -33.53 -8.39 -17.30
N ALA A 300 -33.48 -7.76 -18.46
CA ALA A 300 -33.65 -6.33 -18.62
C ALA A 300 -35.10 -5.98 -19.01
N VAL A 301 -35.54 -4.77 -18.68
CA VAL A 301 -36.84 -4.23 -19.12
C VAL A 301 -36.76 -3.77 -20.58
N ASP A 302 -35.63 -3.17 -20.92
CA ASP A 302 -35.32 -2.47 -22.16
C ASP A 302 -34.63 -3.35 -23.22
N ARG A 303 -34.22 -4.56 -22.86
CA ARG A 303 -33.57 -5.50 -23.77
C ARG A 303 -34.27 -6.87 -23.79
N PRO A 304 -34.63 -7.41 -24.96
CA PRO A 304 -35.19 -8.75 -25.07
C PRO A 304 -34.10 -9.81 -24.91
N GLY A 305 -34.32 -10.75 -23.98
CA GLY A 305 -33.43 -11.88 -23.71
C GLY A 305 -32.81 -11.85 -22.33
N VAL A 306 -32.14 -12.94 -21.97
CA VAL A 306 -31.47 -13.11 -20.68
C VAL A 306 -29.98 -12.82 -20.85
N ILE A 307 -29.44 -11.96 -19.99
CA ILE A 307 -28.01 -11.68 -19.90
C ILE A 307 -27.43 -12.60 -18.83
N THR A 308 -26.62 -13.58 -19.25
CA THR A 308 -25.95 -14.49 -18.31
C THR A 308 -24.63 -13.89 -17.86
N MET A 309 -24.49 -13.76 -16.55
CA MET A 309 -23.33 -13.17 -15.90
C MET A 309 -22.63 -14.19 -15.00
N GLN A 310 -21.32 -14.05 -14.84
CA GLN A 310 -20.48 -14.86 -13.97
C GLN A 310 -19.71 -13.94 -13.00
N ALA A 311 -19.88 -14.20 -11.70
CA ALA A 311 -19.09 -13.58 -10.64
C ALA A 311 -17.75 -14.29 -10.43
N LEU A 312 -16.84 -13.64 -9.70
CA LEU A 312 -15.49 -14.17 -9.43
C LEU A 312 -15.47 -15.25 -8.33
N SER A 313 -16.42 -15.19 -7.39
CA SER A 313 -16.59 -16.18 -6.31
C SER A 313 -18.07 -16.39 -5.96
N GLU A 314 -18.34 -17.37 -5.10
CA GLU A 314 -19.70 -17.62 -4.59
C GLU A 314 -20.18 -16.47 -3.69
N GLU A 315 -19.29 -15.88 -2.92
CA GLU A 315 -19.55 -14.69 -2.11
C GLU A 315 -19.91 -13.52 -3.02
N ASP A 316 -19.09 -13.23 -4.04
CA ASP A 316 -19.37 -12.12 -4.97
C ASP A 316 -20.70 -12.36 -5.71
N ARG A 317 -21.02 -13.59 -6.14
CA ARG A 317 -22.33 -13.92 -6.70
C ARG A 317 -23.46 -13.60 -5.74
N ARG A 318 -23.32 -13.97 -4.46
CA ARG A 318 -24.32 -13.69 -3.43
C ARG A 318 -24.51 -12.19 -3.24
N LEU A 319 -23.43 -11.41 -3.16
CA LEU A 319 -23.49 -9.94 -3.02
C LEU A 319 -24.17 -9.28 -4.24
N TRP A 320 -23.81 -9.71 -5.46
CA TRP A 320 -24.46 -9.23 -6.69
C TRP A 320 -25.95 -9.58 -6.75
N MET A 321 -26.31 -10.81 -6.38
CA MET A 321 -27.71 -11.24 -6.29
C MET A 321 -28.47 -10.43 -5.23
N GLU A 322 -27.89 -10.20 -4.04
CA GLU A 322 -28.51 -9.42 -2.97
C GLU A 322 -28.70 -7.95 -3.36
N ALA A 323 -27.72 -7.34 -4.05
CA ALA A 323 -27.85 -5.99 -4.57
C ALA A 323 -29.02 -5.87 -5.58
N MET A 324 -29.23 -6.92 -6.38
CA MET A 324 -30.21 -6.99 -7.48
C MET A 324 -31.55 -7.66 -7.10
N ASP A 325 -31.85 -7.82 -5.80
CA ASP A 325 -33.07 -8.51 -5.30
C ASP A 325 -33.29 -9.91 -5.92
N GLY A 326 -32.19 -10.65 -6.09
CA GLY A 326 -32.15 -11.88 -6.86
C GLY A 326 -32.82 -13.07 -6.17
N ARG A 327 -33.41 -13.98 -6.97
CA ARG A 327 -34.16 -15.14 -6.48
C ARG A 327 -33.39 -16.46 -6.68
N GLU A 328 -33.59 -17.40 -5.76
CA GLU A 328 -33.17 -18.79 -5.94
C GLU A 328 -34.13 -19.54 -6.87
N PRO A 329 -33.65 -20.53 -7.65
CA PRO A 329 -34.51 -21.34 -8.51
C PRO A 329 -35.46 -22.23 -7.69
N VAL A 330 -36.74 -22.29 -8.08
CA VAL A 330 -37.75 -23.15 -7.44
C VAL A 330 -37.32 -24.62 -7.54
N THR A 331 -37.26 -25.33 -6.40
CA THR A 331 -36.89 -26.74 -6.29
C THR A 331 -38.07 -27.57 -5.79
N ALA A 332 -38.25 -28.80 -6.30
CA ALA A 332 -39.33 -29.69 -5.84
C ALA A 332 -39.00 -30.26 -4.45
N GLN A 333 -39.98 -30.30 -3.53
CA GLN A 333 -39.79 -30.81 -2.18
C GLN A 333 -40.91 -31.76 -1.75
N LEU A 334 -40.64 -32.64 -0.80
CA LEU A 334 -41.66 -33.49 -0.14
C LEU A 334 -42.41 -32.67 0.93
N ASP A 335 -43.19 -31.69 0.50
CA ASP A 335 -44.02 -30.82 1.32
C ASP A 335 -45.51 -30.97 0.97
N SER A 336 -46.39 -30.21 1.62
CA SER A 336 -47.85 -30.28 1.40
C SER A 336 -48.23 -30.06 -0.07
N ILE A 337 -47.53 -29.15 -0.75
CA ILE A 337 -47.69 -28.88 -2.19
C ILE A 337 -47.32 -30.14 -2.97
N GLY A 338 -46.15 -30.72 -2.70
CA GLY A 338 -45.70 -31.95 -3.33
C GLY A 338 -46.66 -33.13 -3.22
N PHE A 339 -47.20 -33.37 -2.03
CA PHE A 339 -48.23 -34.39 -1.81
C PHE A 339 -49.53 -34.05 -2.57
N SER A 340 -49.94 -32.79 -2.61
CA SER A 340 -51.11 -32.35 -3.38
C SER A 340 -50.95 -32.62 -4.88
N ILE A 341 -49.79 -32.31 -5.45
CA ILE A 341 -49.46 -32.58 -6.86
C ILE A 341 -49.61 -34.07 -7.20
N ILE A 342 -48.97 -34.93 -6.41
CA ILE A 342 -49.03 -36.39 -6.62
C ILE A 342 -50.47 -36.90 -6.52
N ARG A 343 -51.23 -36.50 -5.49
CA ARG A 343 -52.63 -36.93 -5.31
C ARG A 343 -53.51 -36.47 -6.47
N LYS A 344 -53.40 -35.21 -6.91
CA LYS A 344 -54.14 -34.68 -8.04
C LYS A 344 -53.84 -35.44 -9.33
N CYS A 345 -52.56 -35.75 -9.59
CA CYS A 345 -52.15 -36.55 -10.74
C CYS A 345 -52.68 -37.98 -10.68
N ILE A 346 -52.58 -38.65 -9.54
CA ILE A 346 -53.12 -40.00 -9.31
C ILE A 346 -54.64 -40.00 -9.54
N HIS A 347 -55.36 -39.07 -8.92
CA HIS A 347 -56.81 -38.98 -9.02
C HIS A 347 -57.26 -38.83 -10.48
N ALA A 348 -56.64 -37.91 -11.24
CA ALA A 348 -56.96 -37.71 -12.65
C ALA A 348 -56.66 -38.95 -13.52
N VAL A 349 -55.63 -39.71 -13.21
CA VAL A 349 -55.34 -40.97 -13.92
C VAL A 349 -56.38 -42.03 -13.56
N GLU A 350 -56.76 -42.18 -12.29
CA GLU A 350 -57.69 -43.21 -11.84
C GLU A 350 -59.13 -42.95 -12.27
N THR A 351 -59.59 -41.70 -12.31
CA THR A 351 -60.98 -41.37 -12.63
C THR A 351 -61.29 -41.42 -14.12
N ARG A 352 -60.37 -40.97 -14.98
CA ARG A 352 -60.62 -40.86 -16.43
C ARG A 352 -59.56 -41.49 -17.33
N GLY A 353 -58.38 -41.79 -16.81
CA GLY A 353 -57.24 -42.29 -17.59
C GLY A 353 -56.97 -43.78 -17.44
N ILE A 354 -57.62 -44.50 -16.52
CA ILE A 354 -57.17 -45.82 -16.03
C ILE A 354 -57.11 -46.90 -17.12
N ASN A 355 -57.91 -46.75 -18.19
CA ASN A 355 -57.98 -47.67 -19.33
C ASN A 355 -57.14 -47.21 -20.54
N GLU A 356 -56.47 -46.05 -20.48
CA GLU A 356 -55.61 -45.59 -21.58
C GLU A 356 -54.39 -46.52 -21.75
N GLN A 357 -54.08 -46.87 -23.00
CA GLN A 357 -52.96 -47.77 -23.27
C GLN A 357 -51.62 -47.09 -22.98
N GLY A 358 -50.74 -47.79 -22.27
CA GLY A 358 -49.38 -47.35 -22.03
C GLY A 358 -49.23 -46.24 -20.99
N LEU A 359 -50.12 -46.17 -19.99
CA LEU A 359 -49.99 -45.26 -18.84
C LEU A 359 -48.56 -45.25 -18.29
N TYR A 360 -48.00 -44.05 -18.08
CA TYR A 360 -46.61 -43.82 -17.67
C TYR A 360 -45.52 -44.27 -18.67
N ARG A 361 -45.80 -45.12 -19.66
CA ARG A 361 -44.84 -45.49 -20.71
C ARG A 361 -44.81 -44.45 -21.83
N ILE A 362 -45.97 -43.97 -22.27
CA ILE A 362 -46.09 -42.96 -23.32
C ILE A 362 -45.73 -41.58 -22.74
N VAL A 363 -44.80 -40.87 -23.40
CA VAL A 363 -44.27 -39.58 -22.94
C VAL A 363 -45.14 -38.43 -23.46
N GLY A 364 -45.52 -37.52 -22.57
CA GLY A 364 -46.21 -36.27 -22.91
C GLY A 364 -45.24 -35.21 -23.46
N VAL A 365 -45.77 -34.21 -24.15
CA VAL A 365 -44.95 -33.13 -24.74
C VAL A 365 -44.27 -32.33 -23.61
N ASN A 366 -42.93 -32.27 -23.62
CA ASN A 366 -42.14 -31.69 -22.50
C ASN A 366 -42.54 -30.25 -22.16
N SER A 367 -42.76 -29.39 -23.16
CA SER A 367 -43.21 -28.01 -22.93
C SER A 367 -44.55 -27.93 -22.18
N ARG A 368 -45.49 -28.83 -22.46
CA ARG A 368 -46.77 -28.95 -21.73
C ARG A 368 -46.57 -29.52 -20.32
N VAL A 369 -45.66 -30.47 -20.16
CA VAL A 369 -45.31 -31.04 -18.85
C VAL A 369 -44.72 -29.97 -17.92
N GLN A 370 -43.77 -29.16 -18.41
CA GLN A 370 -43.19 -28.07 -17.61
C GLN A 370 -44.23 -27.01 -17.27
N LYS A 371 -45.12 -26.67 -18.20
CA LYS A 371 -46.22 -25.73 -17.96
C LYS A 371 -47.21 -26.26 -16.91
N LEU A 372 -47.56 -27.54 -16.96
CA LEU A 372 -48.41 -28.17 -15.94
C LEU A 372 -47.74 -28.16 -14.57
N LEU A 373 -46.45 -28.51 -14.49
CA LEU A 373 -45.70 -28.49 -13.24
C LEU A 373 -45.56 -27.07 -12.68
N SER A 374 -45.31 -26.05 -13.50
CA SER A 374 -45.24 -24.66 -13.01
C SER A 374 -46.57 -24.19 -12.42
N VAL A 375 -47.69 -24.57 -13.02
CA VAL A 375 -49.03 -24.24 -12.50
C VAL A 375 -49.30 -24.99 -11.19
N LEU A 376 -48.94 -26.27 -11.11
CA LEU A 376 -49.17 -27.10 -9.93
C LEU A 376 -48.26 -26.75 -8.74
N MET A 377 -47.12 -26.11 -9.00
CA MET A 377 -46.14 -25.69 -7.98
C MET A 377 -46.36 -24.27 -7.46
N ASP A 378 -47.20 -23.47 -8.12
CA ASP A 378 -47.49 -22.11 -7.69
C ASP A 378 -48.32 -22.13 -6.38
N PRO A 379 -47.80 -21.58 -5.27
CA PRO A 379 -48.50 -21.55 -3.99
C PRO A 379 -49.87 -20.87 -4.06
N LYS A 380 -50.08 -19.92 -5.00
CA LYS A 380 -51.35 -19.21 -5.18
C LYS A 380 -52.42 -20.11 -5.80
N THR A 381 -52.02 -20.95 -6.76
CA THR A 381 -52.90 -21.91 -7.43
C THR A 381 -53.14 -23.18 -6.59
N ALA A 382 -52.32 -23.41 -5.56
CA ALA A 382 -52.46 -24.54 -4.64
C ALA A 382 -53.61 -24.37 -3.62
N SER A 383 -54.01 -23.13 -3.31
CA SER A 383 -55.04 -22.81 -2.30
C SER A 383 -56.43 -22.51 -2.87
N GLU A 384 -56.53 -22.18 -4.17
CA GLU A 384 -57.81 -21.86 -4.81
C GLU A 384 -58.25 -23.06 -5.67
N THR A 385 -59.38 -23.66 -5.29
CA THR A 385 -60.12 -24.78 -5.91
C THR A 385 -59.67 -26.22 -5.58
N GLU A 386 -60.53 -26.90 -4.81
CA GLU A 386 -60.66 -28.37 -4.67
C GLU A 386 -61.10 -29.06 -5.97
N THR A 387 -60.94 -28.42 -7.13
CA THR A 387 -61.48 -28.92 -8.40
C THR A 387 -60.36 -29.46 -9.28
N ASP A 388 -60.63 -30.61 -9.88
CA ASP A 388 -59.76 -31.49 -10.66
C ASP A 388 -58.66 -30.84 -11.50
N ILE A 389 -57.58 -31.60 -11.76
CA ILE A 389 -56.75 -31.34 -12.95
C ILE A 389 -57.70 -31.31 -14.14
N CYS A 390 -57.96 -30.10 -14.67
CA CYS A 390 -58.94 -29.82 -15.70
C CYS A 390 -58.87 -30.86 -16.82
N ALA A 391 -60.04 -31.29 -17.33
CA ALA A 391 -60.17 -32.25 -18.43
C ALA A 391 -59.34 -31.87 -19.68
N GLU A 392 -58.91 -30.61 -19.78
CA GLU A 392 -58.00 -30.06 -20.79
C GLU A 392 -56.63 -30.76 -20.89
N TRP A 393 -56.09 -31.33 -19.81
CA TRP A 393 -54.78 -31.96 -19.84
C TRP A 393 -54.85 -33.40 -20.32
N GLU A 394 -54.06 -33.76 -21.34
CA GLU A 394 -53.92 -35.14 -21.78
C GLU A 394 -53.30 -36.03 -20.68
N ILE A 395 -53.79 -37.26 -20.52
CA ILE A 395 -53.30 -38.19 -19.49
C ILE A 395 -51.80 -38.50 -19.64
N LYS A 396 -51.28 -38.61 -20.86
CA LYS A 396 -49.83 -38.73 -21.11
C LYS A 396 -49.01 -37.54 -20.58
N THR A 397 -49.61 -36.34 -20.53
CA THR A 397 -48.98 -35.14 -19.94
C THR A 397 -48.99 -35.23 -18.42
N ILE A 398 -50.10 -35.67 -17.82
CA ILE A 398 -50.25 -35.83 -16.36
C ILE A 398 -49.30 -36.91 -15.82
N THR A 399 -49.29 -38.10 -16.44
CA THR A 399 -48.39 -39.20 -16.07
C THR A 399 -46.91 -38.82 -16.23
N SER A 400 -46.58 -38.00 -17.24
CA SER A 400 -45.23 -37.46 -17.42
C SER A 400 -44.87 -36.38 -16.41
N ALA A 401 -45.83 -35.54 -16.00
CA ALA A 401 -45.65 -34.56 -14.94
C ALA A 401 -45.40 -35.23 -13.59
N LEU A 402 -46.18 -36.24 -13.22
CA LEU A 402 -45.96 -37.03 -12.00
C LEU A 402 -44.54 -37.62 -11.95
N LYS A 403 -44.11 -38.30 -13.03
CA LYS A 403 -42.74 -38.86 -13.09
C LYS A 403 -41.67 -37.77 -13.02
N THR A 404 -41.89 -36.66 -13.71
CA THR A 404 -40.92 -35.56 -13.76
C THR A 404 -40.80 -34.88 -12.40
N TYR A 405 -41.90 -34.71 -11.69
CA TYR A 405 -41.91 -34.22 -10.33
C TYR A 405 -41.05 -35.08 -9.39
N LEU A 406 -41.23 -36.41 -9.43
CA LEU A 406 -40.42 -37.35 -8.63
C LEU A 406 -38.93 -37.34 -9.01
N ARG A 407 -38.59 -36.95 -10.24
CA ARG A 407 -37.20 -36.75 -10.70
C ARG A 407 -36.60 -35.42 -10.25
N MET A 408 -37.41 -34.39 -10.08
CA MET A 408 -36.98 -33.06 -9.63
C MET A 408 -36.67 -33.00 -8.12
N LEU A 409 -37.01 -34.04 -7.35
CA LEU A 409 -36.66 -34.14 -5.94
C LEU A 409 -35.11 -34.13 -5.76
N PRO A 410 -34.57 -33.51 -4.68
CA PRO A 410 -33.13 -33.43 -4.40
C PRO A 410 -32.41 -34.79 -4.35
N GLY A 411 -33.15 -35.86 -4.09
CA GLY A 411 -32.72 -37.24 -4.25
C GLY A 411 -33.88 -38.14 -4.71
N PRO A 412 -33.62 -39.40 -5.09
CA PRO A 412 -34.67 -40.36 -5.42
C PRO A 412 -35.60 -40.58 -4.23
N LEU A 413 -36.86 -40.94 -4.48
CA LEU A 413 -37.84 -41.14 -3.43
C LEU A 413 -37.40 -42.21 -2.42
N MET A 414 -36.71 -43.27 -2.89
CA MET A 414 -36.13 -44.31 -2.04
C MET A 414 -34.73 -43.99 -1.49
N MET A 415 -34.25 -42.75 -1.69
CA MET A 415 -32.99 -42.16 -1.21
C MET A 415 -31.71 -42.88 -1.64
N TYR A 416 -30.67 -42.11 -1.97
CA TYR A 416 -29.37 -42.67 -2.38
C TYR A 416 -28.76 -43.61 -1.31
N GLN A 417 -28.93 -43.26 -0.02
CA GLN A 417 -28.35 -44.02 1.09
C GLN A 417 -28.90 -45.46 1.24
N PHE A 418 -30.12 -45.74 0.79
CA PHE A 418 -30.71 -47.07 0.87
C PHE A 418 -30.68 -47.85 -0.45
N GLN A 419 -30.34 -47.18 -1.56
CA GLN A 419 -30.38 -47.76 -2.90
C GLN A 419 -29.59 -49.08 -2.97
N ARG A 420 -28.33 -49.10 -2.50
CA ARG A 420 -27.50 -50.32 -2.50
C ARG A 420 -28.14 -51.46 -1.70
N SER A 421 -28.80 -51.14 -0.59
CA SER A 421 -29.50 -52.13 0.24
C SER A 421 -30.72 -52.72 -0.46
N PHE A 422 -31.51 -51.90 -1.16
CA PHE A 422 -32.64 -52.36 -1.97
C PHE A 422 -32.19 -53.28 -3.11
N ILE A 423 -31.11 -52.92 -3.80
CA ILE A 423 -30.53 -53.77 -4.86
C ILE A 423 -30.01 -55.09 -4.29
N LYS A 424 -29.35 -55.06 -3.12
CA LYS A 424 -28.86 -56.27 -2.44
C LYS A 424 -30.03 -57.17 -2.03
N ALA A 425 -31.12 -56.60 -1.49
CA ALA A 425 -32.31 -57.36 -1.12
C ALA A 425 -32.96 -58.03 -2.35
N ALA A 426 -33.03 -57.33 -3.49
CA ALA A 426 -33.57 -57.89 -4.73
C ALA A 426 -32.71 -59.01 -5.36
N LYS A 427 -31.43 -59.14 -4.97
CA LYS A 427 -30.50 -60.18 -5.42
C LYS A 427 -30.58 -61.47 -4.58
N LEU A 428 -31.36 -61.51 -3.50
CA LEU A 428 -31.52 -62.72 -2.68
C LEU A 428 -32.22 -63.83 -3.49
N GLU A 429 -31.80 -65.09 -3.31
CA GLU A 429 -32.36 -66.22 -4.09
C GLU A 429 -33.79 -66.59 -3.64
N ASN A 430 -34.08 -66.46 -2.35
CA ASN A 430 -35.39 -66.78 -1.78
C ASN A 430 -36.37 -65.58 -1.89
N GLN A 431 -37.52 -65.80 -2.53
CA GLN A 431 -38.59 -64.81 -2.70
C GLN A 431 -39.13 -64.25 -1.38
N GLU A 432 -39.33 -65.08 -0.35
CA GLU A 432 -39.82 -64.62 0.96
C GLU A 432 -38.80 -63.71 1.64
N SER A 433 -37.51 -64.05 1.53
CA SER A 433 -36.42 -63.23 2.05
C SER A 433 -36.29 -61.90 1.31
N ARG A 434 -36.51 -61.86 -0.02
CA ARG A 434 -36.55 -60.62 -0.81
C ARG A 434 -37.64 -59.68 -0.32
N VAL A 435 -38.86 -60.20 -0.14
CA VAL A 435 -40.01 -59.42 0.33
C VAL A 435 -39.78 -58.92 1.75
N SER A 436 -39.29 -59.78 2.65
CA SER A 436 -39.01 -59.43 4.05
C SER A 436 -37.96 -58.31 4.17
N GLU A 437 -36.86 -58.37 3.42
CA GLU A 437 -35.86 -57.29 3.51
C GLU A 437 -36.28 -55.99 2.84
N ILE A 438 -37.01 -56.05 1.73
CA ILE A 438 -37.59 -54.84 1.13
C ILE A 438 -38.61 -54.21 2.11
N HIS A 439 -39.41 -55.02 2.81
CA HIS A 439 -40.35 -54.55 3.83
C HIS A 439 -39.66 -53.82 4.98
N SER A 440 -38.56 -54.38 5.49
CA SER A 440 -37.68 -53.77 6.50
C SER A 440 -37.08 -52.45 6.00
N LEU A 441 -36.54 -52.42 4.77
CA LEU A 441 -35.93 -51.22 4.21
C LEU A 441 -36.93 -50.08 3.96
N VAL A 442 -38.15 -50.38 3.53
CA VAL A 442 -39.23 -49.38 3.38
C VAL A 442 -39.55 -48.75 4.73
N HIS A 443 -39.57 -49.52 5.82
CA HIS A 443 -39.79 -49.03 7.19
C HIS A 443 -38.62 -48.23 7.77
N ARG A 444 -37.47 -48.20 7.09
CA ARG A 444 -36.33 -47.35 7.44
C ARG A 444 -36.30 -46.04 6.66
N LEU A 445 -37.14 -45.88 5.64
CA LEU A 445 -37.30 -44.61 4.94
C LEU A 445 -37.92 -43.54 5.86
N PRO A 446 -37.52 -42.27 5.72
CA PRO A 446 -38.18 -41.15 6.39
C PRO A 446 -39.68 -41.14 6.11
N GLU A 447 -40.44 -40.64 7.08
CA GLU A 447 -41.90 -40.72 7.08
C GLU A 447 -42.52 -40.17 5.79
N LYS A 448 -42.09 -38.97 5.35
CA LYS A 448 -42.61 -38.35 4.13
C LYS A 448 -42.28 -39.16 2.86
N ASN A 449 -41.08 -39.73 2.78
CA ASN A 449 -40.67 -40.58 1.66
C ASN A 449 -41.51 -41.86 1.60
N ARG A 450 -41.75 -42.50 2.76
CA ARG A 450 -42.56 -43.71 2.88
C ARG A 450 -44.02 -43.46 2.53
N GLN A 451 -44.62 -42.38 3.04
CA GLN A 451 -46.00 -42.00 2.73
C GLN A 451 -46.18 -41.73 1.23
N MET A 452 -45.28 -40.96 0.61
CA MET A 452 -45.36 -40.71 -0.83
C MET A 452 -45.13 -41.97 -1.66
N LEU A 453 -44.24 -42.86 -1.21
CA LEU A 453 -44.03 -44.16 -1.84
C LEU A 453 -45.28 -45.05 -1.72
N GLN A 454 -45.94 -45.08 -0.56
CA GLN A 454 -47.19 -45.83 -0.35
C GLN A 454 -48.29 -45.34 -1.30
N LEU A 455 -48.50 -44.02 -1.40
CA LEU A 455 -49.48 -43.45 -2.33
C LEU A 455 -49.21 -43.87 -3.77
N LEU A 456 -47.94 -43.83 -4.18
CA LEU A 456 -47.54 -44.23 -5.51
C LEU A 456 -47.73 -45.74 -5.73
N MET A 457 -47.31 -46.60 -4.80
CA MET A 457 -47.42 -48.05 -4.95
C MET A 457 -48.88 -48.51 -4.99
N ASN A 458 -49.76 -47.94 -4.15
CA ASN A 458 -51.20 -48.20 -4.20
C ASN A 458 -51.79 -47.85 -5.57
N HIS A 459 -51.42 -46.68 -6.11
CA HIS A 459 -51.87 -46.26 -7.43
C HIS A 459 -51.34 -47.18 -8.54
N LEU A 460 -50.06 -47.54 -8.51
CA LEU A 460 -49.46 -48.41 -9.52
C LEU A 460 -50.04 -49.83 -9.47
N ALA A 461 -50.41 -50.34 -8.30
CA ALA A 461 -51.14 -51.60 -8.15
C ALA A 461 -52.53 -51.53 -8.80
N ASN A 462 -53.25 -50.42 -8.62
CA ASN A 462 -54.53 -50.18 -9.28
C ASN A 462 -54.40 -50.13 -10.82
N VAL A 463 -53.36 -49.45 -11.34
CA VAL A 463 -53.04 -49.45 -12.77
C VAL A 463 -52.76 -50.87 -13.27
N ALA A 464 -51.95 -51.65 -12.54
CA ALA A 464 -51.62 -53.02 -12.89
C ALA A 464 -52.84 -53.96 -12.87
N ASN A 465 -53.79 -53.77 -11.95
CA ASN A 465 -55.03 -54.55 -11.91
C ASN A 465 -55.91 -54.36 -13.16
N ASN A 466 -55.75 -53.23 -13.85
CA ASN A 466 -56.44 -52.90 -15.10
C ASN A 466 -55.61 -53.20 -16.38
N HIS A 467 -54.52 -53.96 -16.26
CA HIS A 467 -53.57 -54.24 -17.36
C HIS A 467 -54.21 -54.84 -18.63
N LYS A 468 -55.37 -55.50 -18.53
CA LYS A 468 -56.10 -56.02 -19.70
C LYS A 468 -56.53 -54.92 -20.67
N GLN A 469 -56.77 -53.70 -20.19
CA GLN A 469 -57.16 -52.55 -21.02
C GLN A 469 -55.97 -51.61 -21.25
N ASN A 470 -55.26 -51.22 -20.20
CA ASN A 470 -54.17 -50.24 -20.30
C ASN A 470 -52.82 -50.82 -20.72
N LEU A 471 -52.69 -52.15 -20.81
CA LEU A 471 -51.47 -52.88 -21.22
C LEU A 471 -50.24 -52.68 -20.31
N MET A 472 -50.43 -52.16 -19.09
CA MET A 472 -49.36 -51.93 -18.12
C MET A 472 -49.40 -53.00 -17.02
N THR A 473 -48.60 -54.06 -17.19
CA THR A 473 -48.35 -55.07 -16.15
C THR A 473 -47.42 -54.54 -15.06
N VAL A 474 -47.32 -55.24 -13.93
CA VAL A 474 -46.37 -54.90 -12.85
C VAL A 474 -44.94 -54.79 -13.36
N ALA A 475 -44.48 -55.73 -14.20
CA ALA A 475 -43.16 -55.68 -14.84
C ALA A 475 -42.97 -54.44 -15.74
N ASN A 476 -44.00 -54.08 -16.53
CA ASN A 476 -43.94 -52.87 -17.38
C ASN A 476 -43.83 -51.60 -16.53
N LEU A 477 -44.54 -51.54 -15.39
CA LEU A 477 -44.44 -50.42 -14.45
C LEU A 477 -43.09 -50.40 -13.72
N GLY A 478 -42.55 -51.58 -13.40
CA GLY A 478 -41.22 -51.75 -12.81
C GLY A 478 -40.12 -51.14 -13.68
N VAL A 479 -40.15 -51.41 -15.00
CA VAL A 479 -39.22 -50.81 -15.97
C VAL A 479 -39.33 -49.28 -16.03
N VAL A 480 -40.53 -48.72 -15.89
CA VAL A 480 -40.76 -47.27 -15.96
C VAL A 480 -40.34 -46.56 -14.68
N PHE A 481 -40.67 -47.13 -13.51
CA PHE A 481 -40.47 -46.49 -12.22
C PHE A 481 -39.16 -46.88 -11.51
N GLY A 482 -38.51 -47.97 -11.88
CA GLY A 482 -37.21 -48.38 -11.32
C GLY A 482 -36.16 -47.27 -11.41
N PRO A 483 -35.85 -46.78 -12.64
CA PRO A 483 -34.94 -45.64 -12.82
C PRO A 483 -35.47 -44.34 -12.24
N THR A 484 -36.78 -44.20 -12.02
CA THR A 484 -37.37 -42.96 -11.48
C THR A 484 -37.21 -42.90 -9.96
N LEU A 485 -37.40 -44.02 -9.26
CA LEU A 485 -37.47 -44.08 -7.79
C LEU A 485 -36.15 -44.55 -7.13
N LEU A 486 -35.25 -45.21 -7.86
CA LEU A 486 -33.95 -45.74 -7.39
C LEU A 486 -32.78 -45.24 -8.25
N ARG A 487 -32.79 -43.96 -8.63
CA ARG A 487 -31.71 -43.33 -9.40
C ARG A 487 -30.34 -43.58 -8.74
N PRO A 488 -29.32 -44.06 -9.47
CA PRO A 488 -27.98 -44.16 -8.94
C PRO A 488 -27.38 -42.77 -8.70
N GLN A 489 -26.58 -42.65 -7.63
CA GLN A 489 -25.84 -41.43 -7.34
C GLN A 489 -24.70 -41.18 -8.33
N GLU A 490 -24.17 -42.26 -8.94
CA GLU A 490 -23.05 -42.23 -9.88
C GLU A 490 -23.37 -43.06 -11.14
N GLU A 491 -23.09 -42.51 -12.31
CA GLU A 491 -23.31 -43.14 -13.61
C GLU A 491 -22.15 -44.10 -13.97
N THR A 492 -22.13 -45.27 -13.35
CA THR A 492 -21.10 -46.31 -13.59
C THR A 492 -21.63 -47.50 -14.38
N VAL A 493 -20.73 -48.29 -15.00
CA VAL A 493 -21.10 -49.56 -15.65
C VAL A 493 -21.80 -50.51 -14.68
N ALA A 494 -21.39 -50.53 -13.40
CA ALA A 494 -22.06 -51.28 -12.34
C ALA A 494 -23.50 -50.80 -12.10
N ALA A 495 -23.75 -49.49 -12.11
CA ALA A 495 -25.08 -48.93 -11.98
C ALA A 495 -26.01 -49.30 -13.15
N ILE A 496 -25.47 -49.42 -14.37
CA ILE A 496 -26.23 -49.88 -15.55
C ILE A 496 -26.64 -51.36 -15.39
N MET A 497 -25.74 -52.22 -14.90
CA MET A 497 -26.04 -53.63 -14.63
C MET A 497 -27.10 -53.83 -13.52
N ASP A 498 -27.22 -52.86 -12.62
CA ASP A 498 -28.17 -52.90 -11.50
C ASP A 498 -29.58 -52.42 -11.84
N ILE A 499 -29.81 -51.85 -13.05
CA ILE A 499 -31.15 -51.38 -13.49
C ILE A 499 -32.20 -52.49 -13.44
N LYS A 500 -31.84 -53.71 -13.87
CA LYS A 500 -32.77 -54.86 -13.81
C LYS A 500 -33.23 -55.16 -12.39
N PHE A 501 -32.36 -54.95 -11.40
CA PHE A 501 -32.69 -55.16 -9.99
C PHE A 501 -33.51 -53.99 -9.42
N GLN A 502 -33.34 -52.77 -9.92
CA GLN A 502 -34.23 -51.65 -9.59
C GLN A 502 -35.67 -51.94 -10.00
N ASN A 503 -35.86 -52.46 -11.21
CA ASN A 503 -37.18 -52.83 -11.72
C ASN A 503 -37.82 -53.91 -10.84
N ILE A 504 -37.04 -54.93 -10.49
CA ILE A 504 -37.46 -56.01 -9.57
C ILE A 504 -37.90 -55.47 -8.19
N VAL A 505 -37.19 -54.46 -7.63
CA VAL A 505 -37.60 -53.85 -6.36
C VAL A 505 -38.99 -53.21 -6.50
N ILE A 506 -39.23 -52.48 -7.59
CA ILE A 506 -40.55 -51.87 -7.85
C ILE A 506 -41.63 -52.93 -8.04
N GLU A 507 -41.33 -54.01 -8.74
CA GLU A 507 -42.28 -55.13 -8.93
C GLU A 507 -42.71 -55.73 -7.59
N ILE A 508 -41.75 -56.02 -6.70
CA ILE A 508 -42.05 -56.52 -5.35
C ILE A 508 -42.90 -55.53 -4.57
N LEU A 509 -42.57 -54.24 -4.63
CA LEU A 509 -43.29 -53.19 -3.92
C LEU A 509 -44.74 -53.05 -4.40
N ILE A 510 -44.99 -53.23 -5.70
CA ILE A 510 -46.33 -53.19 -6.27
C ILE A 510 -47.11 -54.46 -5.91
N GLU A 511 -46.52 -55.66 -6.06
CA GLU A 511 -47.20 -56.94 -5.78
C GLU A 511 -47.55 -57.11 -4.30
N ASN A 512 -46.71 -56.59 -3.40
CA ASN A 512 -46.83 -56.79 -1.96
C ASN A 512 -47.22 -55.49 -1.23
N HIS A 513 -47.79 -54.51 -1.93
CA HIS A 513 -48.03 -53.16 -1.37
C HIS A 513 -48.90 -53.20 -0.10
N GLU A 514 -49.93 -54.05 -0.05
CA GLU A 514 -50.78 -54.16 1.14
C GLU A 514 -50.00 -54.68 2.35
N LYS A 515 -49.20 -55.74 2.17
CA LYS A 515 -48.37 -56.28 3.24
C LYS A 515 -47.29 -55.27 3.66
N ILE A 516 -46.54 -54.73 2.70
CA ILE A 516 -45.36 -53.90 2.98
C ILE A 516 -45.73 -52.58 3.66
N PHE A 517 -46.87 -51.96 3.34
CA PHE A 517 -47.22 -50.65 3.87
C PHE A 517 -48.27 -50.69 5.00
N ASN A 518 -49.05 -51.76 5.14
CA ASN A 518 -50.09 -51.87 6.18
C ASN A 518 -49.71 -52.80 7.33
N THR A 519 -48.56 -53.48 7.28
CA THR A 519 -48.06 -54.35 8.35
C THR A 519 -46.64 -53.96 8.78
N VAL A 520 -46.28 -54.29 10.02
CA VAL A 520 -44.92 -54.07 10.56
C VAL A 520 -44.03 -55.26 10.18
N PRO A 521 -42.74 -55.07 9.83
CA PRO A 521 -41.84 -56.18 9.54
C PRO A 521 -41.63 -57.11 10.74
N ASP A 522 -41.63 -58.42 10.52
CA ASP A 522 -41.31 -59.41 11.56
C ASP A 522 -39.83 -59.26 11.99
N THR A 523 -39.59 -59.04 13.29
CA THR A 523 -38.25 -58.94 13.86
C THR A 523 -37.60 -60.34 13.97
N PRO A 524 -36.40 -60.58 13.39
CA PRO A 524 -35.65 -61.78 13.73
C PRO A 524 -35.19 -61.72 15.19
N LEU A 525 -35.56 -62.73 15.97
CA LEU A 525 -35.16 -62.94 17.37
C LEU A 525 -33.64 -62.85 17.53
N THR A 526 -33.19 -61.85 18.29
CA THR A 526 -31.81 -61.75 18.77
C THR A 526 -31.55 -62.89 19.77
N ASN A 527 -30.63 -63.81 19.44
CA ASN A 527 -30.13 -64.80 20.40
C ASN A 527 -29.30 -64.09 21.47
N ALA A 528 -29.97 -63.63 22.53
CA ALA A 528 -29.35 -63.25 23.79
C ALA A 528 -30.05 -64.01 24.91
N GLN A 529 -29.32 -64.98 25.49
CA GLN A 529 -29.42 -65.60 26.81
C GLN A 529 -29.55 -67.11 26.75
N LEU A 530 -28.49 -67.80 27.16
CA LEU A 530 -28.51 -68.82 28.22
C LEU A 530 -27.08 -69.39 28.42
N HIS A 531 -26.33 -68.84 29.38
CA HIS A 531 -25.94 -69.53 30.63
C HIS A 531 -24.73 -68.87 31.32
N LEU A 532 -24.96 -68.54 32.60
CA LEU A 532 -23.94 -68.25 33.59
C LEU A 532 -23.00 -69.45 33.77
N SER A 533 -21.68 -69.22 33.95
CA SER A 533 -20.98 -69.50 35.22
C SER A 533 -19.46 -69.38 35.10
N ARG A 534 -18.91 -68.81 36.18
CA ARG A 534 -17.53 -68.37 36.47
C ARG A 534 -16.58 -69.54 36.79
N LYS A 535 -15.36 -69.56 36.20
CA LYS A 535 -14.03 -69.67 36.88
C LYS A 535 -12.86 -69.99 35.91
N LYS A 536 -11.77 -69.20 36.07
CA LYS A 536 -10.30 -69.49 36.09
C LYS A 536 -9.74 -70.60 35.15
N SER A 537 -8.57 -70.53 34.50
CA SER A 537 -7.42 -69.61 34.44
C SER A 537 -6.33 -70.23 33.53
N SER A 538 -5.36 -69.40 33.08
CA SER A 538 -3.99 -69.68 32.58
C SER A 538 -3.80 -70.08 31.11
N ASP A 539 -2.76 -69.65 30.37
CA ASP A 539 -1.84 -68.48 30.37
C ASP A 539 -0.99 -68.58 29.07
N SER A 540 -0.47 -67.44 28.57
CA SER A 540 0.74 -67.21 27.72
C SER A 540 0.64 -66.17 26.56
N LYS A 541 0.72 -64.87 26.96
CA LYS A 541 1.54 -63.69 26.50
C LYS A 541 2.10 -63.54 25.05
N PRO A 542 2.61 -62.33 24.64
CA PRO A 542 2.15 -60.90 24.76
C PRO A 542 2.44 -60.08 23.44
N PRO A 543 2.52 -58.73 23.38
CA PRO A 543 1.97 -57.65 24.21
C PRO A 543 0.97 -56.73 23.44
N SER A 544 0.06 -56.04 24.15
CA SER A 544 -0.87 -55.08 23.55
C SER A 544 -1.21 -53.93 24.52
N CYS A 545 -1.13 -52.72 23.96
CA CYS A 545 -1.99 -51.52 24.08
C CYS A 545 -2.27 -50.77 25.40
N SER A 546 -2.56 -49.48 25.14
CA SER A 546 -3.49 -48.56 25.82
C SER A 546 -2.95 -47.79 27.03
N GLU A 547 -2.82 -46.45 26.92
CA GLU A 547 -3.85 -45.39 27.08
C GLU A 547 -4.32 -45.16 28.51
N ARG A 548 -4.40 -43.87 28.91
CA ARG A 548 -5.37 -43.17 29.79
C ARG A 548 -4.71 -42.08 30.67
N PRO A 549 -5.46 -41.17 31.34
CA PRO A 549 -5.86 -39.88 30.77
C PRO A 549 -5.61 -38.69 31.75
N LEU A 550 -6.11 -37.52 31.34
CA LEU A 550 -6.07 -36.19 31.96
C LEU A 550 -6.36 -36.09 33.48
N ARG A 551 -5.56 -35.26 34.17
CA ARG A 551 -6.05 -34.20 35.08
C ARG A 551 -4.96 -33.14 35.32
N ASN A 552 -5.34 -31.87 35.13
CA ASN A 552 -4.55 -30.67 35.38
C ASN A 552 -4.22 -30.50 36.86
N VAL A 553 -2.98 -30.10 37.19
CA VAL A 553 -2.58 -29.05 38.17
C VAL A 553 -1.10 -28.69 37.90
N SER A 554 -0.80 -27.44 37.57
CA SER A 554 0.53 -26.78 37.73
C SER A 554 0.70 -26.34 39.19
N PRO A 555 1.91 -26.12 39.78
CA PRO A 555 3.03 -25.44 39.11
C PRO A 555 4.46 -25.80 39.62
N THR A 556 5.42 -24.99 39.13
CA THR A 556 6.65 -24.50 39.78
C THR A 556 8.01 -25.19 39.57
N GLU A 557 8.94 -24.33 39.11
CA GLU A 557 10.36 -24.17 39.45
C GLU A 557 11.44 -25.00 38.73
N GLN A 558 12.29 -24.29 37.96
CA GLN A 558 13.73 -24.02 38.22
C GLN A 558 14.62 -25.20 37.75
N ARG A 559 15.80 -25.07 37.12
CA ARG A 559 16.79 -23.99 36.94
C ARG A 559 17.93 -24.54 36.04
N ASN A 560 18.82 -23.62 35.64
CA ASN A 560 20.25 -23.79 35.25
C ASN A 560 20.50 -24.14 33.77
N SER A 561 21.47 -23.54 33.05
CA SER A 561 22.70 -22.79 33.42
C SER A 561 23.25 -22.12 32.13
N ILE A 562 23.71 -20.85 32.12
CA ILE A 562 25.11 -20.37 32.36
C ILE A 562 26.10 -20.82 31.24
N ILE A 563 27.00 -20.05 30.59
CA ILE A 563 27.51 -18.65 30.61
C ILE A 563 28.42 -18.46 29.35
N ASN A 564 28.55 -17.22 28.83
CA ASN A 564 29.75 -16.50 28.29
C ASN A 564 29.30 -15.46 27.21
N SER A 565 29.32 -14.13 27.44
CA SER A 565 30.44 -13.13 27.43
C SER A 565 31.06 -12.95 26.01
N SER A 566 31.27 -11.78 25.38
CA SER A 566 31.38 -10.35 25.76
C SER A 566 31.33 -9.47 24.49
N LEU A 567 31.00 -8.16 24.61
CA LEU A 567 31.69 -7.05 23.93
C LEU A 567 31.29 -5.68 24.52
N GLU A 568 32.29 -4.80 24.65
CA GLU A 568 32.38 -3.55 25.41
C GLU A 568 31.68 -2.33 24.76
N SER A 569 31.01 -1.49 25.57
CA SER A 569 31.32 -0.08 25.93
C SER A 569 31.38 0.98 24.81
N VAL A 570 30.58 2.05 24.90
CA VAL A 570 31.00 3.46 25.14
C VAL A 570 29.77 4.30 25.55
N VAL A 571 30.04 5.23 26.45
CA VAL A 571 29.17 6.09 27.27
C VAL A 571 28.59 7.28 26.48
N SER A 572 27.36 7.69 26.80
CA SER A 572 26.89 9.08 26.63
C SER A 572 25.93 9.44 27.75
N SER A 573 26.39 10.32 28.64
CA SER A 573 25.69 10.88 29.78
C SER A 573 24.84 12.09 29.36
N ASN A 574 23.53 12.01 29.60
CA ASN A 574 22.61 13.13 29.59
C ASN A 574 22.69 13.89 30.92
N ALA A 575 22.81 15.22 30.85
CA ALA A 575 22.49 16.12 31.96
C ALA A 575 21.67 17.29 31.40
N ASN A 576 20.37 17.29 31.69
CA ASN A 576 19.46 18.43 31.53
C ASN A 576 19.02 18.88 32.92
N SER A 577 19.43 20.08 33.32
CA SER A 577 18.76 20.87 34.36
C SER A 577 19.06 22.35 34.12
N ILE A 578 18.14 23.06 33.47
CA ILE A 578 18.13 24.53 33.40
C ILE A 578 16.97 25.01 34.26
N LEU A 579 17.30 25.81 35.27
CA LEU A 579 16.36 26.51 36.14
C LEU A 579 16.05 27.90 35.58
N ASN A 580 14.77 28.25 35.70
CA ASN A 580 14.17 29.54 35.44
C ASN A 580 14.83 30.70 36.20
N SER A 581 14.93 31.86 35.56
CA SER A 581 14.33 33.11 36.09
C SER A 581 14.37 34.23 35.05
N SER A 582 13.18 34.71 34.73
CA SER A 582 12.89 35.89 33.92
C SER A 582 12.69 37.11 34.83
N SER A 583 13.26 38.25 34.47
CA SER A 583 12.87 39.56 35.00
C SER A 583 12.75 40.58 33.87
N SER A 584 11.75 41.43 33.99
CA SER A 584 11.21 42.32 32.96
C SER A 584 11.09 43.75 33.50
N LEU A 585 11.23 44.73 32.58
CA LEU A 585 10.76 46.13 32.59
C LEU A 585 11.66 47.24 33.21
N GLN A 586 12.40 47.96 32.33
CA GLN A 586 12.32 49.40 31.92
C GLN A 586 12.23 50.59 32.94
N PRO A 587 12.59 51.84 32.52
CA PRO A 587 13.48 52.80 33.24
C PRO A 587 12.83 54.13 33.70
N ASN A 588 13.51 54.93 34.58
CA ASN A 588 13.68 56.40 34.42
C ASN A 588 14.50 57.13 35.53
N MET A 589 15.30 58.12 35.08
CA MET A 589 15.73 59.43 35.65
C MET A 589 15.90 59.65 37.18
N ASN A 590 17.11 60.01 37.63
CA ASN A 590 17.44 61.39 38.08
C ASN A 590 18.89 61.55 38.60
N SER A 591 19.46 62.72 38.25
CA SER A 591 20.63 63.47 38.72
C SER A 591 21.32 63.11 40.05
N SER A 592 22.67 63.17 40.06
CA SER A 592 23.49 64.23 40.71
C SER A 592 25.00 63.97 40.50
N ASP A 593 25.70 64.95 39.93
CA ASP A 593 27.17 65.18 40.04
C ASP A 593 27.46 65.87 41.40
N PRO A 594 28.71 66.11 41.90
CA PRO A 594 30.01 66.17 41.20
C PRO A 594 31.21 65.50 41.93
N ASP A 595 32.34 65.28 41.26
CA ASP A 595 33.60 66.01 41.52
C ASP A 595 34.78 65.62 40.62
N LEU A 596 35.61 66.63 40.37
CA LEU A 596 36.75 66.74 39.46
C LEU A 596 37.88 65.72 39.70
N ASP A 597 38.55 65.27 38.62
CA ASP A 597 39.96 65.66 38.43
C ASP A 597 40.45 65.51 36.98
N VAL A 598 41.10 66.58 36.51
CA VAL A 598 41.71 66.72 35.18
C VAL A 598 43.11 66.11 35.21
N LEU A 599 43.36 65.08 34.40
CA LEU A 599 44.72 64.60 34.11
C LEU A 599 45.05 64.75 32.62
N LYS A 600 46.14 65.48 32.37
CA LYS A 600 46.75 65.83 31.07
C LYS A 600 47.14 64.59 30.24
N PRO A 601 47.12 64.68 28.89
CA PRO A 601 47.64 63.61 28.04
C PRO A 601 49.18 63.57 28.10
N THR A 602 49.72 62.42 28.49
CA THR A 602 51.16 62.13 28.44
C THR A 602 51.54 61.67 27.03
N ARG A 603 52.56 62.31 26.46
CA ARG A 603 53.21 61.93 25.19
C ARG A 603 53.78 60.50 25.31
N PRO A 604 53.56 59.60 24.34
CA PRO A 604 54.23 58.30 24.37
C PRO A 604 55.70 58.46 23.99
N ASN A 605 56.56 57.86 24.81
CA ASN A 605 58.01 57.81 24.66
C ASN A 605 58.44 57.18 23.32
N SER A 606 59.50 57.75 22.76
CA SER A 606 60.24 57.28 21.59
C SER A 606 60.60 55.80 21.67
N LEU A 607 60.29 55.04 20.61
CA LEU A 607 60.75 53.67 20.38
C LEU A 607 62.29 53.61 20.23
N PRO A 608 62.95 52.49 20.62
CA PRO A 608 64.41 52.36 20.57
C PRO A 608 64.97 52.38 19.15
N ARG A 609 66.16 52.98 18.99
CA ARG A 609 66.87 53.18 17.71
C ARG A 609 67.36 51.89 17.02
N ASP A 610 67.34 50.74 17.71
CA ASP A 610 67.98 49.51 17.23
C ASP A 610 67.09 48.58 16.38
N LEU A 611 65.82 48.92 16.12
CA LEU A 611 64.97 48.13 15.20
C LEU A 611 65.13 48.50 13.71
N CYS A 612 65.93 49.53 13.39
CA CYS A 612 65.89 50.19 12.09
C CYS A 612 66.58 49.41 10.95
N CYS A 613 67.58 48.58 11.26
CA CYS A 613 68.30 47.82 10.22
C CYS A 613 67.61 46.50 9.82
N SER A 614 66.64 46.00 10.58
CA SER A 614 66.01 44.69 10.34
C SER A 614 64.71 44.77 9.51
N PHE A 615 64.06 45.93 9.46
CA PHE A 615 62.76 46.08 8.79
C PHE A 615 62.83 46.44 7.30
N ALA A 616 64.00 46.90 6.80
CA ALA A 616 64.16 47.30 5.40
C ALA A 616 64.40 46.13 4.43
N ASP A 617 64.66 44.92 4.95
CA ASP A 617 64.98 43.71 4.17
C ASP A 617 63.83 42.69 4.09
N ARG A 618 62.67 42.93 4.72
CA ARG A 618 61.55 41.99 4.75
C ARG A 618 60.22 42.50 4.16
N PHE A 619 60.26 43.46 3.23
CA PHE A 619 59.08 43.94 2.50
C PHE A 619 59.28 44.10 0.99
#